data_AF-A0ABD6FBD0-F1
#
_entry.id   AF-A0ABD6FBD0-F1
#
_cell.length_a   1.000
_cell.length_b   1.000
_cell.length_c   1.000
_cell.angle_alpha   90.00
_cell.angle_beta   90.00
_cell.angle_gamma   90.00
#
_symmetry.space_group_name_H-M   'P 1'
#
loop_
_entity.id
_entity.type
_entity.pdbx_description
1 polymer ?
#
loop_
_entity_poly.entity_id
_entity_poly.type
_entity_poly.pdbx_seq_one_letter_code
_entity_poly.pdbx_strand_id
1 'polypeptide(L)'
;MSGSLVSTLGLRLRSSTDSALQEPDYVLAGQRRNDVDLREAIDEKLFYLYRTEESFAWVAEVPFAFKQLIDLHAAMRHAVAVAGEQTQRTAHPLFHAVFGAFALGFAQGLVTAHRRKHLRWHGYSGDLTRLQQEQCDQWGVEIATYYLAAVEAQGIFSKTTDAELYGITDKWWTLGDGERVESIPGIRECVQRARHTAEHWSDDDTVDVAMQFGTALERVIESAR
;
A
#
# COMPACT_ATOMS: atom_id res chain seq x y z
N MET A 1 -10.25 -3.02 -48.86
CA MET A 1 -11.17 -2.05 -48.24
C MET A 1 -11.16 -2.26 -46.73
N SER A 2 -11.37 -1.17 -45.99
CA SER A 2 -11.26 -1.01 -44.52
C SER A 2 -9.79 -0.93 -44.06
N GLY A 3 -9.18 0.22 -43.75
CA GLY A 3 -9.70 1.49 -43.21
C GLY A 3 -9.44 1.54 -41.70
N SER A 4 -8.25 1.96 -41.27
CA SER A 4 -7.97 2.31 -39.87
C SER A 4 -7.32 3.69 -39.81
N LEU A 5 -8.16 4.66 -39.43
CA LEU A 5 -7.81 6.03 -39.06
C LEU A 5 -7.46 6.05 -37.57
N VAL A 6 -6.18 5.94 -37.20
CA VAL A 6 -5.65 6.55 -35.96
C VAL A 6 -4.18 6.91 -36.20
N SER A 7 -3.94 7.95 -36.99
CA SER A 7 -2.62 8.57 -37.11
C SER A 7 -2.76 10.07 -36.88
N THR A 8 -3.07 10.43 -35.62
CA THR A 8 -2.97 11.80 -35.09
C THR A 8 -2.73 11.74 -33.59
N LEU A 9 -1.74 10.97 -33.13
CA LEU A 9 -1.04 11.33 -31.89
C LEU A 9 -0.13 12.49 -32.26
N GLY A 10 -0.63 13.70 -32.00
CA GLY A 10 0.09 14.94 -32.22
C GLY A 10 1.37 14.98 -31.40
N LEU A 11 2.45 14.45 -31.99
CA LEU A 11 3.83 14.71 -31.63
C LEU A 11 4.10 16.20 -31.88
N ARG A 12 3.70 17.04 -30.93
CA ARG A 12 4.39 18.31 -30.74
C ARG A 12 5.61 18.01 -29.87
N LEU A 13 6.76 17.84 -30.52
CA LEU A 13 8.04 18.21 -29.89
C LEU A 13 7.86 19.63 -29.35
N ARG A 14 7.83 19.77 -28.03
CA ARG A 14 7.91 21.06 -27.36
C ARG A 14 9.30 21.26 -26.78
N SER A 15 9.74 22.49 -26.91
CA SER A 15 11.11 22.97 -26.75
C SER A 15 11.68 22.71 -25.37
N SER A 16 13.00 22.48 -25.37
CA SER A 16 13.88 22.56 -24.21
C SER A 16 13.84 23.97 -23.61
N THR A 17 13.02 24.15 -22.58
CA THR A 17 13.11 25.25 -21.62
C THR A 17 12.31 24.87 -20.38
N ASP A 18 12.97 24.94 -19.24
CA ASP A 18 12.51 24.60 -17.89
C ASP A 18 11.00 24.52 -17.67
N SER A 19 10.54 23.33 -17.35
CA SER A 19 9.46 23.16 -16.37
C SER A 19 9.84 21.93 -15.55
N ALA A 20 10.26 22.15 -14.30
CA ALA A 20 10.05 21.17 -13.26
C ALA A 20 8.54 21.18 -12.99
N LEU A 21 7.86 20.04 -13.11
CA LEU A 21 6.52 19.91 -12.56
C LEU A 21 6.64 20.17 -11.06
N GLN A 22 5.97 21.21 -10.60
CA GLN A 22 5.98 21.57 -9.19
C GLN A 22 5.17 20.52 -8.43
N GLU A 23 5.71 20.04 -7.32
CA GLU A 23 5.06 19.12 -6.39
C GLU A 23 3.56 19.44 -6.10
N PRO A 24 3.13 20.72 -6.00
CA PRO A 24 1.72 21.11 -5.96
C PRO A 24 0.81 20.46 -7.01
N ASP A 25 1.23 20.32 -8.27
CA ASP A 25 0.37 19.79 -9.33
C ASP A 25 0.06 18.31 -9.13
N TYR A 26 1.05 17.55 -8.66
CA TYR A 26 0.88 16.13 -8.32
C TYR A 26 -0.09 15.96 -7.14
N VAL A 27 0.08 16.79 -6.10
CA VAL A 27 -0.78 16.76 -4.92
C VAL A 27 -2.22 17.13 -5.32
N LEU A 28 -2.40 18.20 -6.09
CA LEU A 28 -3.73 18.62 -6.57
C LEU A 28 -4.40 17.57 -7.44
N ALA A 29 -3.65 16.90 -8.33
CA ALA A 29 -4.19 15.79 -9.13
C ALA A 29 -4.63 14.63 -8.25
N GLY A 30 -3.83 14.27 -7.24
CA GLY A 30 -4.16 13.25 -6.25
C GLY A 30 -5.40 13.60 -5.43
N GLN A 31 -5.51 14.83 -4.93
CA GLN A 31 -6.67 15.30 -4.16
C GLN A 31 -7.96 15.27 -4.98
N ARG A 32 -7.92 15.77 -6.22
CA ARG A 32 -9.08 15.70 -7.13
C ARG A 32 -9.50 14.25 -7.39
N ARG A 33 -8.52 13.34 -7.49
CA ARG A 33 -8.79 11.92 -7.69
C ARG A 33 -9.43 11.31 -6.45
N ASN A 34 -8.89 11.59 -5.26
CA ASN A 34 -9.46 11.16 -3.99
C ASN A 34 -10.92 11.64 -3.85
N ASP A 35 -11.21 12.90 -4.19
CA ASP A 35 -12.58 13.44 -4.13
C ASP A 35 -13.55 12.68 -5.04
N VAL A 36 -13.10 12.24 -6.22
CA VAL A 36 -13.90 11.45 -7.15
C VAL A 36 -14.13 10.05 -6.59
N ASP A 37 -13.04 9.37 -6.21
CA ASP A 37 -13.10 8.00 -5.69
C ASP A 37 -13.96 7.94 -4.41
N LEU A 38 -13.92 8.94 -3.52
CA LEU A 38 -14.77 9.00 -2.33
C LEU A 38 -16.26 9.13 -2.65
N ARG A 39 -16.62 9.94 -3.65
CA ARG A 39 -18.01 10.11 -4.07
C ARG A 39 -18.57 8.84 -4.69
N GLU A 40 -17.72 8.07 -5.37
CA GLU A 40 -18.09 6.83 -6.06
C GLU A 40 -18.10 5.61 -5.11
N ALA A 41 -17.24 5.60 -4.08
CA ALA A 41 -16.99 4.44 -3.22
C ALA A 41 -17.68 4.46 -1.84
N ILE A 42 -18.82 5.16 -1.70
CA ILE A 42 -19.55 5.36 -0.43
C ILE A 42 -19.82 4.05 0.36
N ASP A 43 -19.80 2.88 -0.29
CA ASP A 43 -20.17 1.60 0.32
C ASP A 43 -19.01 0.64 0.64
N GLU A 44 -17.75 0.98 0.33
CA GLU A 44 -16.65 0.08 0.65
C GLU A 44 -16.35 0.05 2.16
N LYS A 45 -16.21 -1.17 2.71
CA LYS A 45 -15.82 -1.37 4.12
C LYS A 45 -14.48 -0.68 4.45
N LEU A 46 -13.59 -0.58 3.47
CA LEU A 46 -12.29 0.07 3.58
C LEU A 46 -12.40 1.57 3.93
N PHE A 47 -13.49 2.23 3.56
CA PHE A 47 -13.73 3.66 3.82
C PHE A 47 -14.68 3.91 5.00
N TYR A 48 -14.95 2.89 5.82
CA TYR A 48 -15.83 3.00 6.97
C TYR A 48 -15.38 4.08 7.97
N LEU A 49 -14.09 4.14 8.32
CA LEU A 49 -13.60 5.08 9.35
C LEU A 49 -13.80 6.54 8.97
N TYR A 50 -13.74 6.86 7.67
CA TYR A 50 -14.09 8.19 7.17
C TYR A 50 -15.57 8.54 7.37
N ARG A 51 -16.47 7.56 7.22
CA ARG A 51 -17.92 7.76 7.39
C ARG A 51 -18.31 7.94 8.85
N THR A 52 -17.53 7.39 9.78
CA THR A 52 -17.81 7.44 11.22
C THR A 52 -17.11 8.57 11.96
N GLU A 53 -16.64 9.59 11.24
CA GLU A 53 -15.96 10.78 11.79
C GLU A 53 -14.71 10.46 12.62
N GLU A 54 -14.05 9.33 12.36
CA GLU A 54 -12.74 9.08 12.98
C GLU A 54 -11.68 10.02 12.39
N SER A 55 -10.68 10.37 13.21
CA SER A 55 -9.70 11.45 13.00
C SER A 55 -8.73 11.26 11.82
N PHE A 56 -9.07 10.43 10.84
CA PHE A 56 -8.25 10.14 9.67
C PHE A 56 -8.59 11.00 8.45
N ALA A 57 -9.36 12.08 8.58
CA ALA A 57 -9.66 12.97 7.46
C ALA A 57 -8.42 13.43 6.66
N TRP A 58 -7.28 13.55 7.35
CA TRP A 58 -6.01 13.97 6.78
C TRP A 58 -5.40 12.96 5.79
N VAL A 59 -5.78 11.66 5.79
CA VAL A 59 -5.29 10.73 4.74
C VAL A 59 -5.89 11.03 3.36
N ALA A 60 -6.95 11.85 3.26
CA ALA A 60 -7.42 12.41 1.99
C ALA A 60 -6.47 13.47 1.41
N GLU A 61 -5.60 14.07 2.25
CA GLU A 61 -4.56 15.01 1.83
C GLU A 61 -3.37 14.29 1.20
N VAL A 62 -3.24 12.97 1.41
CA VAL A 62 -2.21 12.14 0.78
C VAL A 62 -2.57 11.93 -0.70
N PRO A 63 -1.65 12.23 -1.64
CA PRO A 63 -1.93 12.09 -3.06
C PRO A 63 -2.25 10.65 -3.45
N PHE A 64 -3.39 10.44 -4.13
CA PHE A 64 -3.85 9.13 -4.62
C PHE A 64 -4.05 8.08 -3.51
N ALA A 65 -4.33 8.50 -2.28
CA ALA A 65 -4.48 7.64 -1.11
C ALA A 65 -5.43 6.46 -1.33
N PHE A 66 -6.60 6.70 -1.92
CA PHE A 66 -7.61 5.64 -2.08
C PHE A 66 -7.19 4.56 -3.06
N LYS A 67 -6.52 4.93 -4.16
CA LYS A 67 -5.91 3.94 -5.05
C LYS A 67 -4.92 3.06 -4.29
N GLN A 68 -4.03 3.65 -3.51
CA GLN A 68 -3.02 2.87 -2.77
C GLN A 68 -3.64 2.01 -1.67
N LEU A 69 -4.71 2.49 -1.03
CA LEU A 69 -5.48 1.71 -0.06
C LEU A 69 -6.16 0.50 -0.70
N ILE A 70 -6.77 0.67 -1.88
CA ILE A 70 -7.40 -0.43 -2.61
C ILE A 70 -6.36 -1.47 -3.02
N ASP A 71 -5.25 -1.02 -3.61
CA ASP A 71 -4.17 -1.91 -4.05
C ASP A 71 -3.53 -2.66 -2.86
N LEU A 72 -3.28 -1.97 -1.74
CA LEU A 72 -2.79 -2.57 -0.49
C LEU A 72 -3.78 -3.61 0.07
N HIS A 73 -5.08 -3.26 0.16
CA HIS A 73 -6.11 -4.17 0.67
C HIS A 73 -6.21 -5.44 -0.17
N ALA A 74 -6.22 -5.31 -1.49
CA ALA A 74 -6.28 -6.45 -2.41
C ALA A 74 -5.07 -7.38 -2.22
N ALA A 75 -3.86 -6.81 -2.18
CA ALA A 75 -2.62 -7.57 -2.01
C ALA A 75 -2.58 -8.29 -0.65
N MET A 76 -2.91 -7.59 0.43
CA MET A 76 -2.87 -8.16 1.78
C MET A 76 -3.99 -9.19 2.01
N ARG A 77 -5.20 -8.97 1.48
CA ARG A 77 -6.26 -9.99 1.50
C ARG A 77 -5.81 -11.30 0.85
N HIS A 78 -5.22 -11.21 -0.33
CA HIS A 78 -4.72 -12.39 -1.02
C HIS A 78 -3.61 -13.07 -0.22
N ALA A 79 -2.65 -12.31 0.31
CA ALA A 79 -1.56 -12.82 1.13
C ALA A 79 -2.07 -13.56 2.39
N VAL A 80 -3.06 -13.00 3.09
CA VAL A 80 -3.67 -13.64 4.27
C VAL A 80 -4.45 -14.88 3.89
N ALA A 81 -5.21 -14.88 2.78
CA ALA A 81 -5.92 -16.07 2.32
C ALA A 81 -4.95 -17.25 2.07
N VAL A 82 -3.87 -17.00 1.33
CA VAL A 82 -2.83 -18.01 1.04
C VAL A 82 -2.10 -18.45 2.31
N ALA A 83 -1.80 -17.53 3.23
CA ALA A 83 -1.22 -17.90 4.52
C ALA A 83 -2.20 -18.74 5.37
N GLY A 84 -3.49 -18.47 5.28
CA GLY A 84 -4.56 -19.17 6.00
C GLY A 84 -4.82 -20.60 5.50
N GLU A 85 -4.55 -20.89 4.22
CA GLU A 85 -4.48 -22.27 3.71
C GLU A 85 -3.47 -23.12 4.48
N GLN A 86 -2.49 -22.47 5.12
CA GLN A 86 -1.50 -23.07 5.99
C GLN A 86 -1.76 -22.64 7.44
N THR A 87 -2.85 -23.10 8.04
CA THR A 87 -3.41 -22.64 9.33
C THR A 87 -2.40 -22.47 10.47
N GLN A 88 -1.28 -23.21 10.45
CA GLN A 88 -0.17 -23.05 11.42
C GLN A 88 0.52 -21.68 11.35
N ARG A 89 0.55 -21.04 10.18
CA ARG A 89 1.21 -19.74 9.95
C ARG A 89 0.40 -18.57 10.52
N THR A 90 -0.93 -18.55 10.30
CA THR A 90 -1.80 -17.49 10.83
C THR A 90 -1.98 -17.57 12.34
N ALA A 91 -1.83 -18.75 12.93
CA ALA A 91 -1.84 -18.94 14.38
C ALA A 91 -0.55 -18.51 15.09
N HIS A 92 0.52 -18.18 14.35
CA HIS A 92 1.81 -17.85 14.96
C HIS A 92 1.74 -16.48 15.69
N PRO A 93 2.32 -16.34 16.91
CA PRO A 93 2.25 -15.07 17.66
C PRO A 93 2.82 -13.84 16.94
N LEU A 94 3.79 -14.06 16.03
CA LEU A 94 4.43 -12.99 15.24
C LEU A 94 3.65 -12.64 13.96
N PHE A 95 2.59 -13.37 13.62
CA PHE A 95 1.85 -13.16 12.36
C PHE A 95 1.40 -11.71 12.20
N HIS A 96 0.75 -11.14 13.22
CA HIS A 96 0.28 -9.77 13.17
C HIS A 96 1.43 -8.76 13.02
N ALA A 97 2.55 -8.97 13.71
CA ALA A 97 3.70 -8.07 13.64
C ALA A 97 4.29 -8.03 12.23
N VAL A 98 4.42 -9.21 11.61
CA VAL A 98 4.87 -9.33 10.22
C VAL A 98 3.83 -8.74 9.26
N PHE A 99 2.54 -8.99 9.47
CA PHE A 99 1.47 -8.42 8.65
C PHE A 99 1.51 -6.89 8.64
N GLY A 100 1.62 -6.26 9.81
CA GLY A 100 1.73 -4.80 9.94
C GLY A 100 3.01 -4.26 9.29
N ALA A 101 4.15 -4.88 9.55
CA ALA A 101 5.43 -4.49 8.96
C ALA A 101 5.43 -4.63 7.43
N PHE A 102 4.84 -5.71 6.92
CA PHE A 102 4.73 -5.96 5.49
C PHE A 102 3.77 -4.94 4.85
N ALA A 103 2.60 -4.70 5.44
CA ALA A 103 1.65 -3.70 4.95
C ALA A 103 2.27 -2.28 4.91
N LEU A 104 3.04 -1.90 5.94
CA LEU A 104 3.79 -0.64 5.98
C LEU A 104 4.77 -0.53 4.81
N GLY A 105 5.66 -1.52 4.67
CA GLY A 105 6.66 -1.50 3.60
C GLY A 105 6.00 -1.50 2.23
N PHE A 106 4.96 -2.31 2.04
CA PHE A 106 4.20 -2.38 0.79
C PHE A 106 3.57 -1.04 0.43
N ALA A 107 2.92 -0.36 1.39
CA ALA A 107 2.34 0.97 1.18
C ALA A 107 3.39 2.02 0.78
N GLN A 108 4.55 2.04 1.45
CA GLN A 108 5.67 2.93 1.08
C GLN A 108 6.18 2.65 -0.34
N GLY A 109 6.26 1.37 -0.71
CA GLY A 109 6.67 0.94 -2.05
C GLY A 109 5.65 1.34 -3.13
N LEU A 110 4.35 1.19 -2.86
CA LEU A 110 3.27 1.60 -3.78
C LEU A 110 3.33 3.11 -4.08
N VAL A 111 3.46 3.94 -3.03
CA VAL A 111 3.58 5.39 -3.18
C VAL A 111 4.84 5.76 -3.96
N THR A 112 5.97 5.15 -3.61
CA THR A 112 7.27 5.37 -4.29
C THR A 112 7.18 5.00 -5.77
N ALA A 113 6.63 3.83 -6.09
CA ALA A 113 6.47 3.33 -7.45
C ALA A 113 5.55 4.23 -8.27
N HIS A 114 4.39 4.61 -7.70
CA HIS A 114 3.46 5.53 -8.34
C HIS A 114 4.13 6.88 -8.64
N ARG A 115 4.88 7.42 -7.67
CA ARG A 115 5.60 8.69 -7.84
C ARG A 115 6.65 8.60 -8.95
N ARG A 116 7.45 7.52 -8.99
CA ARG A 116 8.42 7.29 -10.08
C ARG A 116 7.74 7.16 -11.44
N LYS A 117 6.63 6.42 -11.52
CA LYS A 117 5.84 6.25 -12.76
C LYS A 117 5.30 7.59 -13.26
N HIS A 118 4.76 8.40 -12.36
CA HIS A 118 4.30 9.75 -12.66
C HIS A 118 5.44 10.63 -13.21
N LEU A 119 6.61 10.65 -12.54
CA LEU A 119 7.77 11.41 -13.02
C LEU A 119 8.25 10.94 -14.40
N ARG A 120 8.29 9.62 -14.65
CA ARG A 120 8.65 9.05 -15.96
C ARG A 120 7.68 9.47 -17.07
N TRP A 121 6.36 9.46 -16.81
CA TRP A 121 5.35 9.91 -17.78
C TRP A 121 5.52 11.38 -18.20
N HIS A 122 6.11 12.19 -17.33
CA HIS A 122 6.40 13.59 -17.62
C HIS A 122 7.84 13.86 -18.08
N GLY A 123 8.59 12.81 -18.42
CA GLY A 123 9.91 12.93 -19.07
C GLY A 123 11.06 13.21 -18.11
N TYR A 124 10.89 13.04 -16.79
CA TYR A 124 11.98 13.15 -15.83
C TYR A 124 12.74 11.82 -15.66
N SER A 125 14.00 11.92 -15.23
CA SER A 125 14.76 10.75 -14.77
C SER A 125 13.97 10.03 -13.67
N GLY A 126 13.90 8.69 -13.76
CA GLY A 126 13.02 7.87 -12.93
C GLY A 126 13.39 7.77 -11.44
N ASP A 127 14.42 8.48 -10.98
CA ASP A 127 14.89 8.43 -9.60
C ASP A 127 14.35 9.61 -8.78
N LEU A 128 13.94 9.31 -7.55
CA LEU A 128 13.43 10.31 -6.61
C LEU A 128 14.59 11.04 -5.94
N THR A 129 14.42 12.34 -5.68
CA THR A 129 15.32 13.03 -4.74
C THR A 129 15.12 12.51 -3.32
N ARG A 130 16.10 12.73 -2.45
CA ARG A 130 15.99 12.35 -1.03
C ARG A 130 14.73 12.91 -0.36
N LEU A 131 14.43 14.19 -0.59
CA LEU A 131 13.25 14.84 -0.02
C LEU A 131 11.96 14.19 -0.53
N GLN A 132 11.87 13.91 -1.83
CA GLN A 132 10.71 13.23 -2.41
C GLN A 132 10.56 11.81 -1.85
N GLN A 133 11.66 11.13 -1.58
CA GLN A 133 11.63 9.81 -0.98
C GLN A 133 11.12 9.86 0.46
N GLU A 134 11.60 10.79 1.27
CA GLU A 134 11.14 11.01 2.65
C GLU A 134 9.63 11.34 2.69
N GLN A 135 9.13 12.14 1.74
CA GLN A 135 7.70 12.42 1.61
C GLN A 135 6.89 11.18 1.21
N CYS A 136 7.37 10.39 0.25
CA CYS A 136 6.73 9.13 -0.13
C CYS A 136 6.67 8.15 1.04
N ASP A 137 7.73 8.10 1.85
CA ASP A 137 7.80 7.25 3.03
C ASP A 137 6.79 7.68 4.09
N GLN A 138 6.65 9.00 4.32
CA GLN A 138 5.61 9.55 5.21
C GLN A 138 4.22 9.18 4.69
N TRP A 139 3.89 9.50 3.44
CA TRP A 139 2.60 9.13 2.84
C TRP A 139 2.30 7.62 2.93
N GLY A 140 3.32 6.77 2.78
CA GLY A 140 3.18 5.34 2.97
C GLY A 140 2.82 4.94 4.40
N VAL A 141 3.45 5.56 5.41
CA VAL A 141 3.10 5.38 6.84
C VAL A 141 1.64 5.73 7.08
N GLU A 142 1.20 6.83 6.48
CA GLU A 142 -0.15 7.34 6.66
C GLU A 142 -1.22 6.42 6.06
N ILE A 143 -0.99 5.95 4.84
CA ILE A 143 -1.84 4.95 4.17
C ILE A 143 -1.87 3.65 4.98
N ALA A 144 -0.71 3.16 5.43
CA ALA A 144 -0.64 1.93 6.22
C ALA A 144 -1.36 2.06 7.56
N THR A 145 -1.20 3.18 8.26
CA THR A 145 -1.89 3.46 9.54
C THR A 145 -3.39 3.41 9.37
N TYR A 146 -3.92 4.13 8.37
CA TYR A 146 -5.35 4.12 8.07
C TYR A 146 -5.84 2.69 7.74
N TYR A 147 -5.13 1.98 6.87
CA TYR A 147 -5.46 0.62 6.48
C TYR A 147 -5.55 -0.34 7.67
N LEU A 148 -4.54 -0.31 8.55
CA LEU A 148 -4.48 -1.17 9.73
C LEU A 148 -5.58 -0.84 10.73
N ALA A 149 -5.94 0.43 10.90
CA ALA A 149 -7.09 0.83 11.70
C ALA A 149 -8.41 0.28 11.10
N ALA A 150 -8.57 0.36 9.77
CA ALA A 150 -9.77 -0.14 9.09
C ALA A 150 -9.89 -1.67 9.21
N VAL A 151 -8.78 -2.40 9.05
CA VAL A 151 -8.71 -3.86 9.26
C VAL A 151 -9.02 -4.21 10.72
N GLU A 152 -8.51 -3.44 11.68
CA GLU A 152 -8.84 -3.67 13.09
C GLU A 152 -10.33 -3.50 13.36
N ALA A 153 -10.97 -2.49 12.78
CA ALA A 153 -12.40 -2.23 13.00
C ALA A 153 -13.30 -3.24 12.29
N GLN A 154 -12.98 -3.61 11.04
CA GLN A 154 -13.91 -4.33 10.15
C GLN A 154 -13.46 -5.75 9.79
N GLY A 155 -12.22 -6.12 10.09
CA GLY A 155 -11.55 -7.31 9.57
C GLY A 155 -11.01 -7.10 8.15
N ILE A 156 -10.15 -8.01 7.71
CA ILE A 156 -9.55 -8.00 6.37
C ILE A 156 -10.54 -8.56 5.33
N PHE A 157 -11.34 -9.58 5.68
CA PHE A 157 -12.52 -10.00 4.91
C PHE A 157 -13.82 -9.56 5.62
N SER A 158 -13.94 -9.98 6.87
CA SER A 158 -14.90 -9.50 7.86
C SER A 158 -14.49 -10.09 9.21
N LYS A 159 -14.81 -9.44 10.33
CA LYS A 159 -14.53 -10.01 11.67
C LYS A 159 -15.02 -11.46 11.82
N THR A 160 -16.22 -11.77 11.34
CA THR A 160 -16.78 -13.12 11.39
C THR A 160 -15.98 -14.10 10.54
N THR A 161 -15.71 -13.75 9.28
CA THR A 161 -14.94 -14.60 8.36
C THR A 161 -13.51 -14.83 8.84
N ASP A 162 -12.85 -13.78 9.33
CA ASP A 162 -11.48 -13.84 9.82
C ASP A 162 -11.37 -14.75 11.05
N ALA A 163 -12.37 -14.69 11.94
CA ALA A 163 -12.49 -15.57 13.09
C ALA A 163 -12.73 -17.04 12.69
N GLU A 164 -13.71 -17.28 11.80
CA GLU A 164 -14.15 -18.62 11.41
C GLU A 164 -13.08 -19.37 10.60
N LEU A 165 -12.45 -18.70 9.64
CA LEU A 165 -11.53 -19.33 8.70
C LEU A 165 -10.08 -19.29 9.18
N TYR A 166 -9.68 -18.22 9.89
CA TYR A 166 -8.27 -17.98 10.22
C TYR A 166 -8.00 -17.91 11.73
N GLY A 167 -9.03 -17.94 12.58
CA GLY A 167 -8.89 -17.83 14.03
C GLY A 167 -8.52 -16.41 14.50
N ILE A 168 -8.69 -15.39 13.66
CA ILE A 168 -8.28 -14.01 13.94
C ILE A 168 -9.53 -13.23 14.37
N THR A 169 -9.72 -13.08 15.68
CA THR A 169 -10.94 -12.49 16.26
C THR A 169 -10.76 -11.02 16.59
N ASP A 170 -9.74 -10.68 17.39
CA ASP A 170 -9.44 -9.31 17.82
C ASP A 170 -7.94 -9.11 17.99
N LYS A 171 -7.51 -7.83 18.07
CA LYS A 171 -6.14 -7.40 18.41
C LYS A 171 -5.13 -7.33 17.26
N TRP A 172 -5.56 -7.05 16.02
CA TRP A 172 -4.62 -6.67 14.94
C TRP A 172 -3.75 -5.48 15.39
N TRP A 173 -4.28 -4.62 16.27
CA TRP A 173 -3.60 -3.48 16.89
C TRP A 173 -2.70 -3.77 18.11
N THR A 174 -2.62 -5.00 18.67
CA THR A 174 -1.71 -5.25 19.83
C THR A 174 -0.20 -5.20 19.49
N LEU A 175 0.10 -4.58 18.37
CA LEU A 175 1.38 -4.15 17.82
C LEU A 175 1.72 -2.68 18.13
N GLY A 176 0.91 -1.97 18.91
CA GLY A 176 1.09 -0.55 19.23
C GLY A 176 2.20 -0.21 20.24
N ASP A 177 3.15 -1.10 20.49
CA ASP A 177 4.35 -0.77 21.25
C ASP A 177 5.53 -0.72 20.27
N GLY A 178 5.89 0.49 19.86
CA GLY A 178 6.99 0.72 18.91
C GLY A 178 8.31 0.11 19.38
N GLU A 179 8.58 0.11 20.70
CA GLU A 179 9.79 -0.51 21.25
C GLU A 179 9.76 -2.05 21.11
N ARG A 180 8.57 -2.64 21.23
CA ARG A 180 8.38 -4.09 21.10
C ARG A 180 8.40 -4.56 19.64
N VAL A 181 7.95 -3.74 18.69
CA VAL A 181 8.02 -4.07 17.26
C VAL A 181 9.44 -3.91 16.73
N GLU A 182 10.15 -2.85 17.13
CA GLU A 182 11.54 -2.61 16.72
C GLU A 182 12.53 -3.63 17.31
N SER A 183 12.19 -4.26 18.45
CA SER A 183 13.00 -5.30 19.09
C SER A 183 12.83 -6.71 18.50
N ILE A 184 11.88 -6.93 17.57
CA ILE A 184 11.71 -8.24 16.92
C ILE A 184 12.76 -8.39 15.79
N PRO A 185 13.67 -9.38 15.87
CA PRO A 185 14.64 -9.63 14.82
C PRO A 185 13.96 -9.93 13.47
N GLY A 186 14.43 -9.30 12.38
CA GLY A 186 13.91 -9.53 11.03
C GLY A 186 12.76 -8.62 10.60
N ILE A 187 12.16 -7.82 11.50
CA ILE A 187 11.04 -6.94 11.13
C ILE A 187 11.46 -5.82 10.18
N ARG A 188 12.65 -5.24 10.35
CA ARG A 188 13.16 -4.21 9.44
C ARG A 188 13.34 -4.76 8.03
N GLU A 189 13.88 -5.97 7.91
CA GLU A 189 14.06 -6.68 6.65
C GLU A 189 12.70 -7.04 6.02
N CYS A 190 11.68 -7.33 6.84
CA CYS A 190 10.31 -7.53 6.38
C CYS A 190 9.75 -6.26 5.70
N VAL A 191 9.88 -5.09 6.34
CA VAL A 191 9.46 -3.79 5.76
C VAL A 191 10.18 -3.54 4.43
N GLN A 192 11.50 -3.71 4.39
CA GLN A 192 12.29 -3.50 3.18
C GLN A 192 11.89 -4.46 2.04
N ARG A 193 11.66 -5.74 2.35
CA ARG A 193 11.19 -6.73 1.38
C ARG A 193 9.82 -6.36 0.83
N ALA A 194 8.89 -5.98 1.69
CA ALA A 194 7.54 -5.61 1.26
C ALA A 194 7.55 -4.38 0.36
N ARG A 195 8.38 -3.39 0.70
CA ARG A 195 8.62 -2.22 -0.14
C ARG A 195 9.14 -2.57 -1.52
N HIS A 196 10.19 -3.38 -1.57
CA HIS A 196 10.74 -3.86 -2.83
C HIS A 196 9.70 -4.65 -3.65
N THR A 197 8.89 -5.47 -2.97
CA THR A 197 7.81 -6.25 -3.59
C THR A 197 6.78 -5.33 -4.24
N ALA A 198 6.31 -4.29 -3.54
CA ALA A 198 5.38 -3.31 -4.09
C ALA A 198 5.96 -2.54 -5.27
N GLU A 199 7.24 -2.14 -5.18
CA GLU A 199 7.91 -1.45 -6.28
C GLU A 199 7.98 -2.31 -7.55
N HIS A 200 8.19 -3.63 -7.42
CA HIS A 200 8.17 -4.55 -8.55
C HIS A 200 6.76 -4.84 -9.03
N TRP A 201 5.83 -5.11 -8.11
CA TRP A 201 4.44 -5.41 -8.42
C TRP A 201 3.74 -4.27 -9.16
N SER A 202 4.10 -3.01 -8.87
CA SER A 202 3.58 -1.84 -9.60
C SER A 202 4.02 -1.78 -11.07
N ASP A 203 5.12 -2.45 -11.43
CA ASP A 203 5.65 -2.51 -12.79
C ASP A 203 5.29 -3.84 -13.48
N ASP A 204 5.10 -4.93 -12.71
CA ASP A 204 4.79 -6.29 -13.16
C ASP A 204 3.76 -6.95 -12.23
N ASP A 205 2.53 -7.10 -12.69
CA ASP A 205 1.42 -7.66 -11.91
C ASP A 205 1.51 -9.18 -11.68
N THR A 206 2.50 -9.85 -12.27
CA THR A 206 2.78 -11.28 -12.05
C THR A 206 3.55 -11.56 -10.77
N VAL A 207 4.04 -10.52 -10.09
CA VAL A 207 4.74 -10.67 -8.80
C VAL A 207 3.79 -11.25 -7.75
N ASP A 208 4.11 -12.45 -7.28
CA ASP A 208 3.35 -13.14 -6.24
C ASP A 208 3.62 -12.52 -4.85
N VAL A 209 2.80 -11.54 -4.49
CA VAL A 209 2.87 -10.85 -3.19
C VAL A 209 2.61 -11.81 -2.02
N ALA A 210 1.75 -12.82 -2.19
CA ALA A 210 1.42 -13.77 -1.15
C ALA A 210 2.62 -14.65 -0.79
N MET A 211 3.35 -15.12 -1.79
CA MET A 211 4.61 -15.85 -1.59
C MET A 211 5.67 -14.99 -0.90
N GLN A 212 5.81 -13.71 -1.28
CA GLN A 212 6.76 -12.80 -0.63
C GLN A 212 6.41 -12.55 0.84
N PHE A 213 5.13 -12.38 1.15
CA PHE A 213 4.63 -12.26 2.52
C PHE A 213 4.91 -13.54 3.33
N GLY A 214 4.55 -14.71 2.81
CA GLY A 214 4.80 -16.00 3.48
C GLY A 214 6.29 -16.22 3.77
N THR A 215 7.15 -15.90 2.81
CA THR A 215 8.62 -15.96 2.98
C THR A 215 9.11 -14.98 4.05
N ALA A 216 8.55 -13.78 4.11
CA ALA A 216 8.91 -12.79 5.13
C ALA A 216 8.51 -13.28 6.53
N LEU A 217 7.31 -13.86 6.66
CA LEU A 217 6.80 -14.43 7.90
C LEU A 217 7.72 -15.53 8.42
N GLU A 218 8.07 -16.50 7.58
CA GLU A 218 8.96 -17.60 7.98
C GLU A 218 10.32 -17.09 8.47
N ARG A 219 10.92 -16.15 7.75
CA ARG A 219 12.22 -15.58 8.13
C ARG A 219 12.20 -14.87 9.48
N VAL A 220 11.13 -14.12 9.76
CA VAL A 220 10.97 -13.44 11.06
C VAL A 220 10.75 -14.48 12.18
N ILE A 221 9.96 -15.52 11.92
CA ILE A 221 9.75 -16.63 12.85
C ILE A 221 11.07 -17.34 13.16
N GLU A 222 11.89 -17.61 12.14
CA GLU A 222 13.20 -18.25 12.30
C GLU A 222 14.20 -17.36 13.04
N SER A 223 14.20 -16.05 12.78
CA SER A 223 15.13 -15.09 13.40
C SER A 223 14.81 -14.80 14.86
N ALA A 224 13.59 -15.07 15.31
CA ALA A 224 13.15 -14.88 16.69
C ALA A 224 13.33 -16.12 17.58
N ARG A 225 13.86 -17.23 17.04
CA ARG A 225 14.21 -18.45 17.78
C ARG A 225 15.61 -18.37 18.37
#